data_AF-A0A7V9HBA6-F1
#
_entry.id   AF-A0A7V9HBA6-F1
#
_cell.length_a   1.000
_cell.length_b   1.000
_cell.length_c   1.000
_cell.angle_alpha   90.00
_cell.angle_beta   90.00
_cell.angle_gamma   90.00
#
_symmetry.space_group_name_H-M   'P 1'
#
loop_
_entity.id
_entity.type
_entity.pdbx_description
1 polymer ?
#
loop_
_entity_poly.entity_id
_entity_poly.type
_entity_poly.pdbx_seq_one_letter_code
_entity_poly.pdbx_strand_id
1 'polypeptide(L)' 'IYTGTSMASPHVSAVAALVVASRVIGRDPSPAAIAARLKATATDLGTPGVDGRYGAGLLNAARATAP' A
#
# COMPACT_ATOMS: atom_id res chain seq x y z
N ILE A 1 13.57 1.01 -20.66
CA ILE A 1 12.54 0.43 -19.77
C ILE A 1 13.30 -0.23 -18.62
N TYR A 2 13.14 0.25 -17.39
CA TYR A 2 13.81 -0.33 -16.22
C TYR A 2 12.85 -1.28 -15.52
N THR A 3 13.28 -2.50 -15.20
CA THR A 3 12.45 -3.54 -14.58
C THR A 3 13.14 -4.09 -13.33
N GLY A 4 12.47 -4.08 -12.19
CA GLY A 4 12.97 -4.64 -10.94
C GLY A 4 12.10 -4.26 -9.75
N THR A 5 12.21 -4.98 -8.64
CA THR A 5 11.53 -4.64 -7.37
C THR A 5 11.93 -3.25 -6.85
N SER A 6 13.13 -2.78 -7.23
CA SER A 6 13.58 -1.40 -7.01
C SER A 6 12.63 -0.34 -7.58
N MET A 7 11.86 -0.67 -8.63
CA MET A 7 10.87 0.24 -9.22
C MET A 7 9.52 0.14 -8.52
N ALA A 8 9.22 -0.93 -7.78
CA ALA A 8 8.02 -1.04 -6.95
C ALA A 8 8.16 -0.23 -5.64
N SER A 9 9.36 -0.21 -5.05
CA SER A 9 9.66 0.52 -3.80
C SER A 9 9.22 2.00 -3.82
N PRO A 10 9.62 2.84 -4.81
CA PRO A 10 9.20 4.24 -4.82
C PRO A 10 7.68 4.43 -4.98
N HIS A 11 6.98 3.50 -5.65
CA HIS A 11 5.51 3.56 -5.75
C HIS A 11 4.85 3.33 -4.39
N VAL A 12 5.32 2.34 -3.61
CA VAL A 12 4.81 2.08 -2.25
C VAL A 12 5.07 3.29 -1.35
N SER A 13 6.29 3.85 -1.39
CA SER A 13 6.64 5.04 -0.62
C SER A 13 5.79 6.26 -0.98
N ALA A 14 5.50 6.47 -2.27
CA ALA A 14 4.63 7.56 -2.71
C ALA A 14 3.20 7.40 -2.18
N VAL A 15 2.62 6.20 -2.25
CA VAL A 15 1.26 5.97 -1.72
C VAL A 15 1.20 6.07 -0.20
N ALA A 16 2.26 5.63 0.51
CA ALA A 16 2.36 5.86 1.95
C ALA A 16 2.29 7.36 2.30
N ALA A 17 3.00 8.20 1.55
CA ALA A 17 2.94 9.66 1.72
C ALA A 17 1.54 10.22 1.44
N LEU A 18 0.85 9.71 0.41
CA LEU A 18 -0.54 10.09 0.13
C LEU A 18 -1.50 9.70 1.26
N VAL A 19 -1.33 8.54 1.87
CA VAL A 19 -2.12 8.12 3.04
C VAL A 19 -1.93 9.10 4.20
N VAL A 20 -0.68 9.46 4.51
CA VAL A 20 -0.38 10.46 5.56
C VAL A 20 -1.01 11.81 5.23
N ALA A 21 -0.89 12.28 3.99
CA ALA A 21 -1.46 13.56 3.54
C ALA A 21 -3.00 13.57 3.59
N SER A 22 -3.64 12.45 3.26
CA SER A 22 -5.10 12.31 3.26
C SER A 22 -5.72 12.32 4.65
N ARG A 23 -4.95 11.99 5.70
CA ARG A 23 -5.39 11.87 7.10
C ARG A 23 -6.53 10.90 7.36
N VAL A 24 -6.82 9.98 6.43
CA VAL A 24 -7.91 9.00 6.55
C VAL A 24 -7.72 8.02 7.72
N ILE A 25 -6.50 7.86 8.20
CA ILE A 25 -6.16 7.06 9.39
C ILE A 25 -5.68 7.92 10.57
N GLY A 26 -6.07 9.19 10.61
CA GLY A 26 -5.69 10.15 11.66
C GLY A 26 -4.59 11.13 11.25
N ARG A 27 -4.29 12.08 12.14
CA ARG A 27 -3.36 13.20 11.89
C ARG A 27 -1.89 12.79 11.95
N ASP A 28 -1.55 11.82 12.80
CA ASP A 28 -0.19 11.35 13.03
C ASP A 28 -0.18 9.81 13.14
N PRO A 29 -0.38 9.11 12.01
CA PRO A 29 -0.47 7.65 12.02
C PRO A 29 0.92 7.03 12.24
N SER A 30 0.97 5.97 13.03
CA SER A 30 2.21 5.21 13.20
C SER A 30 2.61 4.51 11.89
N PRO A 31 3.91 4.21 11.69
CA PRO A 31 4.36 3.46 10.51
C PRO A 31 3.64 2.11 10.35
N ALA A 32 3.33 1.44 11.46
CA ALA A 32 2.56 0.20 11.46
C ALA A 32 1.12 0.40 10.97
N ALA A 33 0.46 1.50 11.37
CA ALA A 33 -0.88 1.83 10.90
C ALA A 33 -0.91 2.13 9.39
N ILE A 34 0.10 2.83 8.87
CA ILE A 34 0.26 3.08 7.44
C ILE A 34 0.43 1.75 6.70
N ALA A 35 1.35 0.89 7.14
CA ALA A 35 1.58 -0.40 6.51
C ALA A 35 0.32 -1.30 6.54
N ALA A 36 -0.43 -1.30 7.65
CA ALA A 36 -1.68 -2.02 7.77
C ALA A 36 -2.74 -1.49 6.78
N ARG A 37 -2.87 -0.16 6.66
CA ARG A 37 -3.80 0.46 5.70
C ARG A 37 -3.47 0.08 4.26
N LEU A 38 -2.19 0.15 3.87
CA LEU A 38 -1.76 -0.23 2.52
C LEU A 38 -2.05 -1.69 2.21
N LYS A 39 -1.78 -2.61 3.16
CA LYS A 39 -2.07 -4.04 2.99
C LYS A 39 -3.57 -4.32 2.91
N ALA A 40 -4.37 -3.71 3.79
CA ALA A 40 -5.82 -3.93 3.84
C ALA A 40 -6.57 -3.40 2.61
N THR A 41 -5.98 -2.41 1.92
CA THR A 41 -6.57 -1.78 0.74
C THR A 41 -5.98 -2.27 -0.58
N ALA A 42 -4.98 -3.16 -0.52
CA ALA A 42 -4.43 -3.80 -1.70
C ALA A 42 -5.50 -4.63 -2.42
N THR A 43 -5.37 -4.72 -3.73
CA THR A 43 -6.16 -5.61 -4.57
C THR A 43 -5.49 -6.98 -4.57
N ASP A 44 -6.16 -7.98 -4.02
CA ASP A 44 -5.67 -9.35 -3.97
C ASP A 44 -5.33 -9.88 -5.37
N LEU A 45 -4.20 -10.57 -5.50
CA LEU A 45 -3.70 -11.13 -6.75
C LEU A 45 -3.13 -12.54 -6.49
N GLY A 46 -3.40 -13.47 -7.40
CA GLY A 46 -2.90 -14.84 -7.28
C GLY A 46 -3.84 -15.69 -6.44
N THR A 47 -3.30 -16.38 -5.43
CA THR A 47 -4.10 -17.21 -4.51
C THR A 47 -4.88 -16.29 -3.56
N PRO A 48 -6.17 -16.54 -3.31
CA PRO A 48 -6.95 -15.71 -2.40
C PRO A 48 -6.27 -15.54 -1.02
N GLY A 49 -6.14 -14.29 -0.59
CA GLY A 49 -5.50 -13.93 0.68
C GLY A 49 -4.00 -13.62 0.54
N VAL A 50 -3.28 -13.60 1.67
CA VAL A 50 -1.86 -13.26 1.66
C VAL A 50 -1.04 -14.41 1.10
N ASP A 51 -0.26 -14.16 0.05
CA ASP A 51 0.56 -15.17 -0.61
C ASP A 51 2.06 -14.80 -0.64
N GLY A 52 2.91 -15.79 -0.94
CA GLY A 52 4.37 -15.64 -0.93
C GLY A 52 4.95 -14.82 -2.09
N ARG A 53 4.15 -14.51 -3.13
CA ARG A 53 4.59 -13.78 -4.33
C ARG A 53 4.09 -12.35 -4.35
N TYR A 54 2.81 -12.10 -4.06
CA TYR A 54 2.21 -10.76 -4.07
C TYR A 54 1.98 -10.19 -2.67
N GLY A 55 2.22 -10.95 -1.60
CA GLY A 55 1.98 -10.48 -0.24
C GLY A 55 0.49 -10.21 -0.04
N ALA A 56 0.13 -8.98 0.28
CA ALA A 56 -1.28 -8.58 0.40
C ALA A 56 -1.94 -8.26 -0.95
N GLY A 57 -1.20 -8.32 -2.06
CA GLY A 57 -1.68 -8.01 -3.39
C GLY A 57 -1.12 -6.70 -3.97
N LEU A 58 -1.75 -6.23 -5.05
CA LEU A 58 -1.38 -5.00 -5.75
C LEU A 58 -1.81 -3.76 -4.95
N LEU A 59 -0.85 -2.86 -4.73
CA LEU A 59 -1.08 -1.56 -4.12
C LEU A 59 -2.20 -0.78 -4.82
N ASN A 60 -3.16 -0.26 -4.04
CA ASN A 60 -4.28 0.53 -4.57
C ASN A 60 -4.38 1.89 -3.87
N ALA A 61 -3.84 2.93 -4.52
CA ALA A 61 -3.78 4.27 -3.95
C ALA A 61 -5.17 4.86 -3.66
N ALA A 62 -6.12 4.69 -4.59
CA ALA A 62 -7.47 5.22 -4.44
C ALA A 62 -8.20 4.61 -3.23
N ARG A 63 -8.10 3.28 -3.05
CA ARG A 63 -8.66 2.62 -1.86
C ARG A 63 -7.91 3.00 -0.59
N ALA A 64 -6.59 3.17 -0.65
CA ALA A 64 -5.77 3.52 0.50
C ALA A 64 -6.10 4.91 1.08
N THR A 65 -6.41 5.89 0.21
CA THR A 65 -6.74 7.27 0.60
C THR A 65 -8.24 7.56 0.67
N ALA A 66 -9.10 6.55 0.48
CA ALA A 66 -10.53 6.69 0.75
C ALA A 66 -10.78 6.75 2.29
N PRO A 67 -11.78 7.51 2.76
CA PRO A 67 -12.19 7.50 4.16
C PRO A 67 -12.78 6.16 4.60
#